data_AF-A0A7C2UK08-F1
#
_entry.id   AF-A0A7C2UK08-F1
#
_cell.length_a   1.000
_cell.length_b   1.000
_cell.length_c   1.000
_cell.angle_alpha   90.00
_cell.angle_beta   90.00
_cell.angle_gamma   90.00
#
_symmetry.space_group_name_H-M   'P 1'
#
loop_
_entity.id
_entity.type
_entity.pdbx_description
1 polymer ?
#
loop_
_entity_poly.entity_id
_entity_poly.type
_entity_poly.pdbx_seq_one_letter_code
_entity_poly.pdbx_strand_id
1 'polypeptide(L)'
;MPSRRARRGQERDSLLARRSGVPAGQSPFRSPRRGASPGGVALPRRDVRGCPPGIMDTDMARKDLIPDWLTAARGLAAVAILALTLIGPAALRAVAFLLLLGWTTDMVDGRLARRWDKDPTWIGEHEFHIDMLMVLSSAVFLILTGLVPPLPAVGYLVGGTAISLGVLHWSGEFLRFKSVTMLLAFPWVFLPFVIALWHDPVVAYVGLMWVAAALVTDWRRFTGVVGDFLSGARAFFRRP
;
A
#
# COMPACT_ATOMS: atom_id res chain seq x y z
N MET A 1 -63.88 2.71 -11.10
CA MET A 1 -64.31 4.10 -10.83
C MET A 1 -63.97 4.46 -9.40
N PRO A 2 -63.48 5.68 -9.09
CA PRO A 2 -62.10 6.15 -9.27
C PRO A 2 -61.06 5.29 -8.48
N SER A 3 -59.80 5.33 -8.89
CA SER A 3 -58.76 4.37 -8.48
C SER A 3 -58.26 4.54 -7.03
N ARG A 4 -58.27 3.44 -6.27
CA ARG A 4 -57.70 3.32 -4.90
C ARG A 4 -56.17 3.60 -4.80
N ARG A 5 -55.48 3.90 -5.91
CA ARG A 5 -54.04 4.23 -5.93
C ARG A 5 -53.75 5.70 -5.60
N ALA A 6 -54.68 6.63 -5.79
CA ALA A 6 -54.40 8.06 -5.55
C ALA A 6 -54.42 8.46 -4.07
N ARG A 7 -55.22 7.78 -3.21
CA ARG A 7 -55.29 8.08 -1.77
C ARG A 7 -54.11 7.56 -0.93
N ARG A 8 -53.35 6.56 -1.42
CA ARG A 8 -52.18 6.02 -0.68
C ARG A 8 -50.89 6.83 -0.88
N GLY A 9 -50.82 7.72 -1.88
CA GLY A 9 -49.66 8.60 -2.09
C GLY A 9 -49.63 9.76 -1.09
N GLN A 10 -50.78 10.39 -0.86
CA GLN A 10 -50.88 11.62 -0.08
C GLN A 10 -50.71 11.42 1.44
N GLU A 11 -50.96 10.21 1.94
CA GLU A 11 -50.78 9.83 3.35
C GLU A 11 -49.32 9.42 3.68
N ARG A 12 -48.52 9.05 2.67
CA ARG A 12 -47.10 8.69 2.85
C ARG A 12 -46.19 9.93 2.90
N ASP A 13 -46.49 10.95 2.10
CA ASP A 13 -45.69 12.19 2.08
C ASP A 13 -45.86 13.01 3.37
N SER A 14 -47.05 12.94 3.99
CA SER A 14 -47.34 13.61 5.27
C SER A 14 -46.67 12.94 6.48
N LEU A 15 -46.32 11.65 6.40
CA LEU A 15 -45.54 10.95 7.43
C LEU A 15 -44.03 11.14 7.28
N LEU A 16 -43.53 11.37 6.06
CA LEU A 16 -42.11 11.67 5.82
C LEU A 16 -41.71 13.09 6.25
N ALA A 17 -42.63 14.06 6.14
CA ALA A 17 -42.39 15.44 6.59
C ALA A 17 -42.33 15.60 8.13
N ARG A 18 -42.75 14.60 8.92
CA ARG A 18 -42.78 14.65 10.39
C ARG A 18 -41.57 14.00 11.08
N ARG A 19 -40.66 13.35 10.34
CA ARG A 19 -39.46 12.68 10.89
C ARG A 19 -38.14 13.43 10.67
N SER A 20 -38.12 14.43 9.79
CA SER A 20 -37.01 15.40 9.71
C SER A 20 -37.34 16.58 10.62
N GLY A 21 -36.74 16.63 11.80
CA GLY A 21 -36.86 17.72 12.77
C GLY A 21 -36.29 19.06 12.26
N VAL A 22 -36.93 19.63 11.24
CA VAL A 22 -36.57 20.91 10.63
C VAL A 22 -37.75 21.87 10.86
N PRO A 23 -37.60 22.91 11.69
CA PRO A 23 -38.63 23.92 11.84
C PRO A 23 -38.78 24.73 10.55
N ALA A 24 -40.02 24.81 10.07
CA ALA A 24 -40.43 25.65 8.95
C ALA A 24 -40.31 27.13 9.35
N GLY A 25 -39.37 27.84 8.72
CA GLY A 25 -39.25 29.29 8.90
C GLY A 25 -37.89 29.83 8.50
N GLN A 26 -37.58 29.85 7.20
CA GLN A 26 -36.76 30.89 6.55
C GLN A 26 -36.68 30.65 5.03
N SER A 27 -37.20 31.61 4.28
CA SER A 27 -37.20 31.73 2.82
C SER A 27 -35.79 32.11 2.28
N PRO A 28 -35.58 32.06 0.95
CA PRO A 28 -34.31 31.68 0.34
C PRO A 28 -33.27 32.80 0.35
N PHE A 29 -32.03 32.40 0.62
CA PHE A 29 -30.86 33.27 0.63
C PHE A 29 -30.62 33.84 -0.77
N ARG A 30 -30.57 35.18 -0.80
CA ARG A 30 -30.33 36.02 -1.97
C ARG A 30 -28.98 35.74 -2.61
N SER A 31 -28.98 35.78 -3.94
CA SER A 31 -27.81 36.01 -4.79
C SER A 31 -27.11 37.33 -4.43
N PRO A 32 -25.76 37.37 -4.31
CA PRO A 32 -25.06 38.64 -4.22
C PRO A 32 -24.89 39.24 -5.61
N ARG A 33 -25.42 40.45 -5.76
CA ARG A 33 -25.25 41.35 -6.90
C ARG A 33 -23.77 41.65 -7.16
N ARG A 34 -23.40 41.66 -8.43
CA ARG A 34 -22.32 42.49 -8.98
C ARG A 34 -22.65 43.96 -8.71
N GLY A 35 -21.65 44.75 -8.31
CA GLY A 35 -21.74 46.22 -8.36
C GLY A 35 -20.99 46.94 -7.25
N ALA A 36 -19.74 47.29 -7.56
CA ALA A 36 -19.02 48.52 -7.20
C ALA A 36 -19.18 49.14 -5.80
N SER A 37 -18.05 49.23 -5.09
CA SER A 37 -17.69 50.48 -4.40
C SER A 37 -16.18 50.73 -4.39
N PRO A 38 -15.77 52.01 -4.39
CA PRO A 38 -14.41 52.47 -4.68
C PRO A 38 -13.59 52.59 -3.39
N GLY A 39 -12.30 52.30 -3.48
CA GLY A 39 -11.41 52.41 -2.31
C GLY A 39 -10.06 51.75 -2.56
N GLY A 40 -9.37 52.18 -3.61
CA GLY A 40 -8.01 51.73 -3.90
C GLY A 40 -7.02 52.31 -2.90
N VAL A 41 -6.65 51.51 -1.90
CA VAL A 41 -5.37 51.70 -1.19
C VAL A 41 -4.35 50.81 -1.91
N ALA A 42 -3.50 51.44 -2.71
CA ALA A 42 -2.43 50.78 -3.43
C ALA A 42 -1.37 50.26 -2.45
N LEU A 43 -1.33 48.93 -2.25
CA LEU A 43 -0.18 48.27 -1.65
C LEU A 43 0.94 48.15 -2.70
N PRO A 44 2.21 48.38 -2.32
CA PRO A 44 3.33 48.29 -3.26
C PRO A 44 3.47 46.84 -3.74
N ARG A 45 3.44 46.66 -5.07
CA ARG A 45 3.84 45.42 -5.73
C ARG A 45 5.26 45.07 -5.28
N ARG A 46 5.40 44.05 -4.43
CA ARG A 46 6.69 43.38 -4.26
C ARG A 46 7.02 42.71 -5.58
N ASP A 47 8.02 43.26 -6.25
CA ASP A 47 8.63 42.73 -7.45
C ASP A 47 9.25 41.37 -7.10
N VAL A 48 8.57 40.27 -7.42
CA VAL A 48 9.16 38.93 -7.39
C VAL A 48 9.82 38.69 -8.75
N ARG A 49 10.82 39.52 -9.05
CA ARG A 49 11.73 39.33 -10.20
C ARG A 49 13.15 39.38 -9.67
N GLY A 50 13.57 38.27 -9.07
CA GLY A 50 14.91 38.17 -8.49
C GLY A 50 15.32 36.80 -7.95
N CYS A 51 14.60 35.71 -8.27
CA CYS A 51 15.12 34.36 -7.99
C CYS A 51 15.71 33.77 -9.27
N PRO A 52 16.99 33.33 -9.27
CA PRO A 52 17.57 32.67 -10.43
C PRO A 52 16.81 31.36 -10.72
N PRO A 53 16.32 31.15 -11.96
CA PRO A 53 15.70 29.91 -12.37
C PRO A 53 16.82 28.88 -12.58
N GLY A 54 16.95 27.92 -11.68
CA GLY A 54 17.89 26.80 -11.90
C GLY A 54 18.33 26.04 -10.66
N ILE A 55 18.21 26.61 -9.46
CA ILE A 55 18.70 25.93 -8.24
C ILE A 55 17.60 25.15 -7.51
N MET A 56 16.32 25.51 -7.66
CA MET A 56 15.20 24.77 -7.04
C MET A 56 14.66 23.60 -7.87
N ASP A 57 14.84 23.59 -9.20
CA ASP A 57 14.31 22.51 -10.06
C ASP A 57 15.10 21.21 -9.96
N THR A 58 16.41 21.28 -9.74
CA THR A 58 17.28 20.10 -9.65
C THR A 58 17.08 19.32 -8.34
N ASP A 59 16.74 20.02 -7.26
CA ASP A 59 16.55 19.44 -5.93
C ASP A 59 15.15 18.82 -5.74
N MET A 60 14.13 19.34 -6.44
CA MET A 60 12.80 18.70 -6.48
C MET A 60 12.82 17.47 -7.41
N ALA A 61 13.41 17.58 -8.61
CA ALA A 61 13.51 16.46 -9.54
C ALA A 61 14.27 15.25 -8.96
N ARG A 62 15.36 15.48 -8.20
CA ARG A 62 16.08 14.38 -7.52
C ARG A 62 15.25 13.69 -6.44
N LYS A 63 14.39 14.41 -5.72
CA LYS A 63 13.57 13.84 -4.63
C LYS A 63 12.41 12.99 -5.14
N ASP A 64 11.94 13.24 -6.35
CA ASP A 64 10.93 12.42 -7.05
C ASP A 64 11.53 11.16 -7.69
N LEU A 65 12.78 11.22 -8.15
CA LEU A 65 13.44 10.10 -8.83
C LEU A 65 13.91 8.98 -7.87
N ILE A 66 14.19 9.29 -6.60
CA ILE A 66 14.74 8.31 -5.65
C ILE A 66 13.79 7.10 -5.46
N PRO A 67 12.49 7.27 -5.12
CA PRO A 67 11.55 6.16 -5.01
C PRO A 67 11.45 5.30 -6.29
N ASP A 68 11.47 5.97 -7.44
CA ASP A 68 11.37 5.31 -8.74
C ASP A 68 12.60 4.42 -9.01
N TRP A 69 13.80 4.91 -8.68
CA TRP A 69 15.03 4.12 -8.75
C TRP A 69 15.05 2.96 -7.75
N LEU A 70 14.52 3.13 -6.54
CA LEU A 70 14.42 2.05 -5.55
C LEU A 70 13.46 0.95 -6.02
N THR A 71 12.33 1.36 -6.61
CA THR A 71 11.35 0.43 -7.19
C THR A 71 11.91 -0.28 -8.43
N ALA A 72 12.64 0.43 -9.29
CA ALA A 72 13.37 -0.19 -10.39
C ALA A 72 14.46 -1.17 -9.91
N ALA A 73 15.16 -0.86 -8.83
CA ALA A 73 16.16 -1.75 -8.23
C ALA A 73 15.54 -3.06 -7.73
N ARG A 74 14.31 -3.02 -7.18
CA ARG A 74 13.56 -4.24 -6.82
C ARG A 74 13.15 -5.05 -8.03
N GLY A 75 12.69 -4.40 -9.10
CA GLY A 75 12.43 -5.07 -10.38
C GLY A 75 13.68 -5.75 -10.94
N LEU A 76 14.83 -5.07 -10.89
CA LEU A 76 16.12 -5.64 -11.29
C LEU A 76 16.52 -6.81 -10.39
N ALA A 77 16.31 -6.71 -9.08
CA ALA A 77 16.58 -7.80 -8.14
C ALA A 77 15.72 -9.03 -8.47
N ALA A 78 14.44 -8.85 -8.82
CA ALA A 78 13.57 -9.95 -9.24
C ALA A 78 14.11 -10.67 -10.49
N VAL A 79 14.52 -9.90 -11.52
CA VAL A 79 15.15 -10.45 -12.72
C VAL A 79 16.47 -11.16 -12.41
N ALA A 80 17.29 -10.59 -11.53
CA ALA A 80 18.54 -11.19 -11.10
C ALA A 80 18.31 -12.52 -10.36
N ILE A 81 17.30 -12.60 -9.48
CA ILE A 81 16.91 -13.84 -8.79
C ILE A 81 16.51 -14.92 -9.81
N LEU A 82 15.74 -14.55 -10.83
CA LEU A 82 15.39 -15.50 -11.91
C LEU A 82 16.64 -15.95 -12.69
N ALA A 83 17.58 -15.05 -13.00
CA ALA A 83 18.82 -15.44 -13.66
C ALA A 83 19.67 -16.41 -12.81
N LEU A 84 19.66 -16.23 -11.48
CA LEU A 84 20.36 -17.10 -10.54
C LEU A 84 19.79 -18.54 -10.50
N THR A 85 18.58 -18.77 -11.01
CA THR A 85 18.04 -20.15 -11.18
C THR A 85 18.96 -21.04 -12.01
N LEU A 86 19.66 -20.46 -12.99
CA LEU A 86 20.59 -21.17 -13.88
C LEU A 86 21.85 -21.67 -13.16
N ILE A 87 22.21 -21.04 -12.03
CA ILE A 87 23.34 -21.45 -11.19
C ILE A 87 22.94 -22.58 -10.24
N GLY A 88 21.65 -22.72 -9.94
CA GLY A 88 21.12 -23.75 -9.05
C GLY A 88 21.14 -23.35 -7.57
N PRO A 89 20.98 -24.32 -6.64
CA PRO A 89 20.77 -24.06 -5.21
C PRO A 89 21.95 -23.38 -4.52
N ALA A 90 23.17 -23.44 -5.09
CA ALA A 90 24.34 -22.74 -4.57
C ALA A 90 24.16 -21.21 -4.58
N ALA A 91 23.28 -20.67 -5.43
CA ALA A 91 22.99 -19.24 -5.47
C ALA A 91 22.05 -18.75 -4.36
N LEU A 92 21.58 -19.63 -3.46
CA LEU A 92 20.65 -19.28 -2.37
C LEU A 92 21.15 -18.09 -1.53
N ARG A 93 22.46 -18.03 -1.25
CA ARG A 93 23.07 -16.90 -0.53
C ARG A 93 22.86 -15.57 -1.27
N ALA A 94 23.14 -15.55 -2.58
CA ALA A 94 22.97 -14.34 -3.39
C ALA A 94 21.49 -13.94 -3.50
N VAL A 95 20.59 -14.90 -3.68
CA VAL A 95 19.14 -14.67 -3.69
C VAL A 95 18.68 -14.05 -2.37
N ALA A 96 19.09 -14.61 -1.24
CA ALA A 96 18.70 -14.09 0.07
C ALA A 96 19.23 -12.67 0.32
N PHE A 97 20.47 -12.36 -0.09
CA PHE A 97 20.99 -11.00 0.00
C PHE A 97 20.26 -10.01 -0.90
N LEU A 98 19.87 -10.42 -2.12
CA LEU A 98 19.03 -9.61 -3.01
C LEU A 98 17.65 -9.33 -2.38
N LEU A 99 17.06 -10.32 -1.70
CA LEU A 99 15.81 -10.14 -0.97
C LEU A 99 15.97 -9.17 0.21
N LEU A 100 17.02 -9.32 1.02
CA LEU A 100 17.32 -8.38 2.12
C LEU A 100 17.56 -6.96 1.60
N LEU A 101 18.24 -6.82 0.47
CA LEU A 101 18.44 -5.53 -0.17
C LEU A 101 17.09 -4.94 -0.60
N GLY A 102 16.24 -5.73 -1.26
CA GLY A 102 14.89 -5.33 -1.66
C GLY A 102 14.02 -4.87 -0.49
N TRP A 103 14.05 -5.59 0.64
CA TRP A 103 13.32 -5.20 1.85
C TRP A 103 13.90 -3.94 2.49
N THR A 104 15.22 -3.79 2.46
CA THR A 104 15.87 -2.57 2.97
C THR A 104 15.47 -1.36 2.15
N THR A 105 15.41 -1.48 0.83
CA THR A 105 14.95 -0.41 -0.04
C THR A 105 13.47 -0.09 0.19
N ASP A 106 12.60 -1.08 0.36
CA ASP A 106 11.17 -0.88 0.64
C ASP A 106 10.94 -0.10 1.96
N MET A 107 11.65 -0.49 3.04
CA MET A 107 11.56 0.21 4.32
C MET A 107 12.03 1.66 4.25
N VAL A 108 13.12 1.92 3.52
CA VAL A 108 13.67 3.26 3.33
C VAL A 108 12.71 4.11 2.51
N ASP A 109 12.19 3.58 1.41
CA ASP A 109 11.29 4.28 0.50
C ASP A 109 9.97 4.64 1.20
N GLY A 110 9.35 3.68 1.88
CA GLY A 110 8.12 3.91 2.62
C GLY A 110 8.30 4.91 3.78
N ARG A 111 9.50 5.04 4.36
CA ARG A 111 9.79 6.07 5.36
C ARG A 111 9.98 7.45 4.73
N LEU A 112 10.59 7.49 3.55
CA LEU A 112 10.89 8.70 2.81
C LEU A 112 9.62 9.35 2.25
N ALA A 113 8.74 8.54 1.63
CA ALA A 113 7.44 8.98 1.13
C ALA A 113 6.58 9.65 2.22
N ARG A 114 6.53 9.06 3.42
CA ARG A 114 5.81 9.60 4.58
C ARG A 114 6.39 10.91 5.11
N ARG A 115 7.71 11.10 5.01
CA ARG A 115 8.36 12.32 5.49
C ARG A 115 8.08 13.52 4.60
N TRP A 116 7.73 13.27 3.34
CA TRP A 116 7.53 14.31 2.33
C TRP A 116 6.07 14.55 1.96
N ASP A 117 5.13 13.89 2.65
CA ASP A 117 3.67 14.06 2.46
C ASP A 117 3.26 14.05 0.98
N LYS A 118 3.87 13.15 0.20
CA LYS A 118 3.65 13.02 -1.23
C LYS A 118 2.44 12.13 -1.52
N ASP A 119 1.62 12.57 -2.47
CA ASP A 119 0.61 11.74 -3.09
C ASP A 119 1.25 10.55 -3.83
N PRO A 120 0.59 9.38 -3.90
CA PRO A 120 1.12 8.21 -4.60
C PRO A 120 1.45 8.54 -6.07
N THR A 121 2.68 8.30 -6.49
CA THR A 121 3.08 8.40 -7.91
C THR A 121 2.60 7.16 -8.68
N TRP A 122 2.54 7.22 -10.02
CA TRP A 122 2.19 6.06 -10.90
C TRP A 122 3.08 4.83 -10.63
N ILE A 123 4.31 5.03 -10.16
CA ILE A 123 5.24 3.96 -9.77
C ILE A 123 4.89 3.40 -8.38
N GLY A 124 4.41 4.22 -7.44
CA GLY A 124 3.84 3.75 -6.17
C GLY A 124 2.59 2.87 -6.35
N GLU A 125 1.84 3.03 -7.43
CA GLU A 125 0.74 2.11 -7.77
C GLU A 125 1.24 0.74 -8.27
N HIS A 126 2.39 0.71 -8.95
CA HIS A 126 3.01 -0.50 -9.48
C HIS A 126 3.99 -1.17 -8.50
N GLU A 127 4.41 -0.47 -7.44
CA GLU A 127 5.29 -0.97 -6.38
C GLU A 127 4.82 -2.33 -5.85
N PHE A 128 3.51 -2.44 -5.55
CA PHE A 128 2.91 -3.69 -5.08
C PHE A 128 3.15 -4.85 -6.06
N HIS A 129 3.03 -4.61 -7.36
CA HIS A 129 3.22 -5.63 -8.38
C HIS A 129 4.69 -6.03 -8.49
N ILE A 130 5.60 -5.08 -8.34
CA ILE A 130 7.06 -5.32 -8.38
C ILE A 130 7.50 -6.11 -7.14
N ASP A 131 6.96 -5.82 -5.96
CA ASP A 131 7.20 -6.61 -4.76
C ASP A 131 6.71 -8.05 -4.94
N MET A 132 5.49 -8.22 -5.48
CA MET A 132 4.96 -9.54 -5.78
C MET A 132 5.77 -10.28 -6.84
N LEU A 133 6.33 -9.56 -7.82
CA LEU A 133 7.25 -10.15 -8.79
C LEU A 133 8.54 -10.65 -8.13
N MET A 134 9.09 -9.90 -7.18
CA MET A 134 10.28 -10.33 -6.43
C MET A 134 9.99 -11.56 -5.56
N VAL A 135 8.83 -11.60 -4.90
CA VAL A 135 8.37 -12.78 -4.14
C VAL A 135 8.18 -13.98 -5.06
N LEU A 136 7.50 -13.79 -6.20
CA LEU A 136 7.30 -14.85 -7.19
C LEU A 136 8.64 -15.36 -7.75
N SER A 137 9.58 -14.46 -8.03
CA SER A 137 10.91 -14.81 -8.52
C SER A 137 11.67 -15.69 -7.52
N SER A 138 11.59 -15.35 -6.23
CA SER A 138 12.13 -16.16 -5.14
C SER A 138 11.46 -17.54 -5.06
N ALA A 139 10.12 -17.59 -5.13
CA ALA A 139 9.38 -18.86 -5.14
C ALA A 139 9.77 -19.75 -6.32
N VAL A 140 9.85 -19.18 -7.53
CA VAL A 140 10.30 -19.86 -8.75
C VAL A 140 11.72 -20.39 -8.58
N PHE A 141 12.63 -19.59 -8.02
CA PHE A 141 13.98 -20.05 -7.69
C PHE A 141 13.96 -21.28 -6.79
N LEU A 142 13.24 -21.25 -5.68
CA LEU A 142 13.17 -22.38 -4.75
C LEU A 142 12.58 -23.65 -5.39
N ILE A 143 11.57 -23.50 -6.26
CA ILE A 143 10.93 -24.61 -6.96
C ILE A 143 11.86 -25.21 -8.00
N LEU A 144 12.43 -24.39 -8.89
CA LEU A 144 13.24 -24.85 -10.02
C LEU A 144 14.60 -25.41 -9.59
N THR A 145 15.16 -24.91 -8.49
CA THR A 145 16.41 -25.43 -7.92
C THR A 145 16.22 -26.68 -7.05
N GLY A 146 14.97 -27.12 -6.85
CA GLY A 146 14.65 -28.33 -6.07
C GLY A 146 14.75 -28.15 -4.56
N LEU A 147 14.86 -26.92 -4.06
CA LEU A 147 14.87 -26.61 -2.62
C LEU A 147 13.49 -26.76 -1.98
N VAL A 148 12.42 -26.73 -2.78
CA VAL A 148 11.04 -26.95 -2.35
C VAL A 148 10.37 -27.96 -3.29
N PRO A 149 9.58 -28.92 -2.78
CA PRO A 149 8.84 -29.86 -3.62
C PRO A 149 7.85 -29.13 -4.55
N PRO A 150 7.90 -29.39 -5.88
CA PRO A 150 7.18 -28.58 -6.86
C PRO A 150 5.66 -28.73 -6.79
N LEU A 151 5.14 -29.93 -6.53
CA LEU A 151 3.70 -30.19 -6.47
C LEU A 151 2.96 -29.32 -5.43
N PRO A 152 3.30 -29.37 -4.13
CA PRO A 152 2.63 -28.54 -3.13
C PRO A 152 2.92 -27.05 -3.33
N ALA A 153 4.11 -26.69 -3.82
CA ALA A 153 4.49 -25.32 -4.12
C ALA A 153 3.62 -24.68 -5.20
N VAL A 154 3.53 -25.34 -6.37
CA VAL A 154 2.70 -24.87 -7.49
C VAL A 154 1.23 -24.90 -7.10
N GLY A 155 0.77 -25.94 -6.40
CA GLY A 155 -0.60 -26.00 -5.89
C GLY A 155 -0.94 -24.82 -4.97
N TYR A 156 -0.03 -24.46 -4.06
CA TYR A 156 -0.19 -23.29 -3.20
C TYR A 156 -0.20 -21.99 -4.00
N LEU A 157 0.71 -21.79 -4.96
CA LEU A 157 0.77 -20.57 -5.78
C LEU A 157 -0.50 -20.40 -6.63
N VAL A 158 -0.95 -21.48 -7.28
CA VAL A 158 -2.18 -21.46 -8.10
C VAL A 158 -3.40 -21.22 -7.22
N GLY A 159 -3.53 -21.94 -6.10
CA GLY A 159 -4.62 -21.77 -5.15
C GLY A 159 -4.64 -20.36 -4.55
N GLY A 160 -3.50 -19.84 -4.11
CA GLY A 160 -3.38 -18.50 -3.56
C GLY A 160 -3.69 -17.40 -4.59
N THR A 161 -3.27 -17.59 -5.84
CA THR A 161 -3.62 -16.69 -6.95
C THR A 161 -5.11 -16.73 -7.23
N ALA A 162 -5.72 -17.93 -7.29
CA ALA A 162 -7.16 -18.08 -7.50
C ALA A 162 -7.98 -17.44 -6.38
N ILE A 163 -7.57 -17.60 -5.11
CA ILE A 163 -8.19 -16.94 -3.96
C ILE A 163 -8.07 -15.42 -4.10
N SER A 164 -6.88 -14.91 -4.43
CA SER A 164 -6.65 -13.47 -4.59
C SER A 164 -7.51 -12.88 -5.70
N LEU A 165 -7.55 -13.51 -6.88
CA LEU A 165 -8.38 -13.08 -8.00
C LEU A 165 -9.88 -13.20 -7.68
N GLY A 166 -10.28 -14.23 -6.95
CA GLY A 166 -11.65 -14.36 -6.43
C GLY A 166 -12.01 -13.18 -5.53
N VAL A 167 -11.16 -12.82 -4.57
CA VAL A 167 -11.39 -11.66 -3.70
C VAL A 167 -11.49 -10.36 -4.51
N LEU A 168 -10.63 -10.18 -5.51
CA LEU A 168 -10.70 -9.01 -6.39
C LEU A 168 -12.02 -8.95 -7.16
N HIS A 169 -12.46 -10.09 -7.73
CA HIS A 169 -13.70 -10.18 -8.49
C HIS A 169 -14.96 -9.95 -7.64
N TRP A 170 -14.99 -10.48 -6.42
CA TRP A 170 -16.18 -10.43 -5.55
C TRP A 170 -16.28 -9.15 -4.72
N SER A 171 -15.15 -8.60 -4.25
CA SER A 171 -15.19 -7.40 -3.41
C SER A 171 -15.11 -6.10 -4.21
N GLY A 172 -14.50 -6.11 -5.40
CA GLY A 172 -14.22 -4.90 -6.17
C GLY A 172 -13.25 -3.92 -5.47
N GLU A 173 -12.74 -4.25 -4.28
CA GLU A 173 -11.90 -3.39 -3.45
C GLU A 173 -10.44 -3.80 -3.55
N PHE A 174 -9.62 -2.96 -4.17
CA PHE A 174 -8.18 -3.20 -4.34
C PHE A 174 -7.43 -3.41 -3.00
N LEU A 175 -7.84 -2.73 -1.93
CA LEU A 175 -7.23 -2.84 -0.60
C LEU A 175 -7.41 -4.23 0.02
N ARG A 176 -8.58 -4.87 -0.20
CA ARG A 176 -8.84 -6.24 0.29
C ARG A 176 -8.03 -7.26 -0.48
N PHE A 177 -7.99 -7.12 -1.82
CA PHE A 177 -7.12 -7.90 -2.68
C PHE A 177 -5.67 -7.84 -2.22
N LYS A 178 -5.11 -6.63 -2.06
CA LYS A 178 -3.74 -6.41 -1.59
C LYS A 178 -3.47 -7.11 -0.26
N SER A 179 -4.39 -6.99 0.71
CA SER A 179 -4.24 -7.58 2.04
C SER A 179 -4.24 -9.12 2.00
N VAL A 180 -5.13 -9.73 1.21
CA VAL A 180 -5.21 -11.18 1.05
C VAL A 180 -3.99 -11.73 0.30
N THR A 181 -3.58 -11.07 -0.79
CA THR A 181 -2.40 -11.48 -1.54
C THR A 181 -1.14 -11.37 -0.68
N MET A 182 -1.00 -10.33 0.14
CA MET A 182 0.11 -10.22 1.09
C MET A 182 0.13 -11.35 2.13
N LEU A 183 -1.03 -11.73 2.67
CA LEU A 183 -1.13 -12.85 3.61
C LEU A 183 -0.68 -14.17 2.97
N LEU A 184 -1.05 -14.40 1.71
CA LEU A 184 -0.68 -15.60 0.96
C LEU A 184 0.77 -15.56 0.46
N ALA A 185 1.31 -14.38 0.21
CA ALA A 185 2.71 -14.19 -0.18
C ALA A 185 3.67 -14.34 1.02
N PHE A 186 3.20 -14.04 2.23
CA PHE A 186 4.02 -14.04 3.46
C PHE A 186 4.89 -15.32 3.64
N PRO A 187 4.37 -16.55 3.51
CA PRO A 187 5.21 -17.73 3.65
C PRO A 187 6.38 -17.77 2.65
N TRP A 188 6.14 -17.36 1.40
CA TRP A 188 7.15 -17.33 0.34
C TRP A 188 8.25 -16.31 0.58
N VAL A 189 7.93 -15.22 1.29
CA VAL A 189 8.88 -14.19 1.69
C VAL A 189 9.93 -14.76 2.65
N PHE A 190 9.52 -15.58 3.62
CA PHE A 190 10.43 -16.13 4.64
C PHE A 190 11.08 -17.46 4.26
N LEU A 191 10.48 -18.20 3.32
CA LEU A 191 10.90 -19.54 2.95
C LEU A 191 12.39 -19.66 2.55
N PRO A 192 13.01 -18.73 1.80
CA PRO A 192 14.45 -18.78 1.49
C PRO A 192 15.34 -18.76 2.73
N PHE A 193 14.97 -17.99 3.76
CA PHE A 193 15.73 -17.88 5.01
C PHE A 193 15.53 -19.09 5.91
N VAL A 194 14.33 -19.66 5.89
CA VAL A 194 14.03 -20.93 6.58
C VAL A 194 14.88 -22.03 5.97
N ILE A 195 14.86 -22.19 4.63
CA ILE A 195 15.69 -23.17 3.92
C ILE A 195 17.19 -22.92 4.17
N ALA A 196 17.61 -21.65 4.21
CA ALA A 196 19.00 -21.30 4.51
C ALA A 196 19.49 -21.82 5.87
N LEU A 197 18.63 -22.10 6.86
CA LEU A 197 19.05 -22.72 8.12
C LEU A 197 19.78 -24.06 7.92
N TRP A 198 19.42 -24.82 6.88
CA TRP A 198 20.02 -26.12 6.58
C TRP A 198 21.11 -26.08 5.51
N HIS A 199 21.13 -25.03 4.67
CA HIS A 199 22.07 -24.94 3.55
C HIS A 199 23.20 -23.91 3.77
N ASP A 200 22.88 -22.78 4.39
CA ASP A 200 23.80 -21.68 4.66
C ASP A 200 23.34 -20.87 5.88
N PRO A 201 23.68 -21.32 7.11
CA PRO A 201 23.15 -20.75 8.33
C PRO A 201 23.57 -19.29 8.53
N VAL A 202 24.69 -18.86 7.93
CA VAL A 202 25.12 -17.46 7.99
C VAL A 202 24.05 -16.54 7.43
N VAL A 203 23.47 -16.90 6.29
CA VAL A 203 22.43 -16.11 5.63
C VAL A 203 21.16 -16.05 6.47
N ALA A 204 20.78 -17.17 7.10
CA ALA A 204 19.63 -17.22 7.99
C ALA A 204 19.81 -16.30 9.20
N TYR A 205 20.98 -16.31 9.83
CA TYR A 205 21.28 -15.42 10.96
C TYR A 205 21.36 -13.96 10.55
N VAL A 206 21.93 -13.64 9.39
CA VAL A 206 21.92 -12.28 8.85
C VAL A 206 20.48 -11.81 8.62
N GLY A 207 19.62 -12.65 8.03
CA GLY A 207 18.20 -12.35 7.86
C GLY A 207 17.47 -12.14 9.18
N LEU A 208 17.72 -13.00 10.17
CA LEU A 208 17.15 -12.86 11.52
C LEU A 208 17.60 -11.55 12.19
N MET A 209 18.89 -11.24 12.12
CA MET A 209 19.44 -9.99 12.63
C MET A 209 18.82 -8.78 11.93
N TRP A 210 18.62 -8.87 10.61
CA TRP A 210 17.96 -7.81 9.85
C TRP A 210 16.50 -7.62 10.30
N VAL A 211 15.73 -8.70 10.49
CA VAL A 211 14.35 -8.61 10.98
C VAL A 211 14.30 -8.00 12.39
N ALA A 212 15.22 -8.40 13.27
CA ALA A 212 15.34 -7.81 14.60
C ALA A 212 15.66 -6.30 14.52
N ALA A 213 16.62 -5.91 13.68
CA ALA A 213 16.96 -4.51 13.45
C ALA A 213 15.77 -3.72 12.88
N ALA A 214 15.06 -4.26 11.89
CA ALA A 214 13.86 -3.66 11.31
C ALA A 214 12.80 -3.42 12.39
N LEU A 215 12.52 -4.43 13.23
CA LEU A 215 11.57 -4.33 14.34
C LEU A 215 11.97 -3.26 15.36
N VAL A 216 13.25 -3.16 15.71
CA VAL A 216 13.76 -2.12 16.63
C VAL A 216 13.62 -0.73 16.01
N THR A 217 13.91 -0.56 14.72
CA THR A 217 13.80 0.75 14.06
C THR A 217 12.36 1.23 13.93
N ASP A 218 11.40 0.32 13.69
CA ASP A 218 9.98 0.63 13.56
C ASP A 218 9.18 0.35 14.84
N TRP A 219 9.87 0.27 16.00
CA TRP A 219 9.28 -0.12 17.29
C TRP A 219 8.03 0.69 17.67
N ARG A 220 8.03 2.01 17.45
CA ARG A 220 6.87 2.88 17.76
C ARG A 220 5.61 2.48 16.97
N ARG A 221 5.80 2.05 15.72
CA ARG A 221 4.70 1.59 14.86
C ARG A 221 4.21 0.23 15.32
N PHE A 222 5.13 -0.68 15.63
CA PHE A 222 4.78 -2.00 16.16
C PHE A 222 3.95 -1.88 17.45
N THR A 223 4.38 -1.05 18.40
CA THR A 223 3.63 -0.81 19.64
C THR A 223 2.26 -0.17 19.39
N GLY A 224 2.13 0.69 18.37
CA GLY A 224 0.86 1.25 17.97
C GLY A 224 -0.11 0.20 17.44
N VAL A 225 0.34 -0.63 16.48
CA VAL A 225 -0.49 -1.71 15.90
C VAL A 225 -0.86 -2.76 16.95
N VAL A 226 0.08 -3.14 17.82
CA VAL A 226 -0.20 -4.08 18.92
C VAL A 226 -1.18 -3.46 19.93
N GLY A 227 -1.06 -2.17 20.21
CA GLY A 227 -2.02 -1.42 21.02
C GLY A 227 -3.43 -1.43 20.43
N ASP A 228 -3.55 -1.14 19.13
CA ASP A 228 -4.81 -1.16 18.39
C ASP A 228 -5.41 -2.57 18.37
N PHE A 229 -4.59 -3.60 18.13
CA PHE A 229 -5.01 -5.00 18.16
C PHE A 229 -5.50 -5.43 19.54
N LEU A 230 -4.76 -5.11 20.61
CA LEU A 230 -5.17 -5.39 21.99
C LEU A 230 -6.45 -4.66 22.37
N SER A 231 -6.63 -3.41 21.91
CA SER A 231 -7.83 -2.63 22.15
C SER A 231 -9.05 -3.23 21.42
N GLY A 232 -8.87 -3.66 20.16
CA GLY A 232 -9.88 -4.35 19.36
C GLY A 232 -10.24 -5.71 19.93
N ALA A 233 -9.26 -6.51 20.34
CA ALA A 233 -9.47 -7.80 21.00
C ALA A 233 -10.23 -7.62 22.33
N ARG A 234 -9.83 -6.64 23.14
CA ARG A 234 -10.53 -6.32 24.40
C ARG A 234 -11.97 -5.84 24.17
N ALA A 235 -12.23 -5.13 23.07
CA ALA A 235 -13.58 -4.71 22.69
C ALA A 235 -14.42 -5.87 22.17
N PHE A 236 -13.84 -6.84 21.45
CA PHE A 236 -14.51 -8.05 20.99
C PHE A 236 -14.91 -8.96 22.17
N PHE A 237 -14.01 -9.17 23.14
CA PHE A 237 -14.29 -9.94 24.36
C PHE A 237 -15.25 -9.27 25.35
N ARG A 238 -15.54 -7.97 25.19
CA ARG A 238 -16.51 -7.23 26.02
C ARG A 238 -17.91 -7.15 25.43
N ARG A 239 -18.15 -7.69 24.23
CA ARG A 239 -19.50 -7.81 23.69
C ARG A 239 -20.16 -9.05 24.31
N PRO A 240 -21.26 -8.90 25.07
CA PRO A 240 -21.98 -10.01 25.68
C PRO A 240 -22.62 -10.93 24.63
#